data_AF-A0A416ZSY8-F1
#
_entry.id   AF-A0A416ZSY8-F1
#
_cell.length_a   1.000
_cell.length_b   1.000
_cell.length_c   1.000
_cell.angle_alpha   90.00
_cell.angle_beta   90.00
_cell.angle_gamma   90.00
#
_symmetry.space_group_name_H-M   'P 1'
#
loop_
_entity.id
_entity.type
_entity.pdbx_description
1 polymer ?
#
loop_
_entity_poly.entity_id
_entity_poly.type
_entity_poly.pdbx_seq_one_letter_code
_entity_poly.pdbx_strand_id
1 'polypeptide(L)'
;MTKRGKKKGLVAALSVVAVIVLLAAAYGIFCLIIEDDKIWADASINGVNIQGMSKKEAAQTVEQKFEEDYKDTAVTVELDGQQYTMNVFPMLGMDASAEIEKAYEKGHGNLLVRGLEWVEMKRGKAEKLSYDVQPTVAHPDEVEGIVQASGIQDYNSMQDTTYEVTDTGLIVHKALPEPDRMWMP
;
A
#
# COMPACT_ATOMS: atom_id res chain seq x y z
N MET A 1 13.79 69.15 -28.09
CA MET A 1 13.93 68.04 -27.12
C MET A 1 14.34 66.76 -27.84
N THR A 2 15.29 66.05 -27.27
CA THR A 2 16.30 65.19 -27.93
C THR A 2 15.85 63.76 -28.28
N LYS A 3 15.97 63.38 -29.56
CA LYS A 3 15.81 62.00 -30.13
C LYS A 3 16.57 60.88 -29.39
N ARG A 4 17.49 61.19 -28.48
CA ARG A 4 18.34 60.23 -27.73
C ARG A 4 17.60 59.44 -26.64
N GLY A 5 16.52 59.97 -26.07
CA GLY A 5 15.72 59.25 -25.05
C GLY A 5 14.93 58.07 -25.63
N LYS A 6 14.41 58.23 -26.86
CA LYS A 6 13.57 57.23 -27.53
C LYS A 6 14.32 55.96 -27.94
N LYS A 7 15.62 56.09 -28.30
CA LYS A 7 16.48 54.94 -28.67
C LYS A 7 16.92 54.10 -27.46
N LYS A 8 17.18 54.72 -26.31
CA LYS A 8 17.57 54.00 -25.08
C LYS A 8 16.41 53.19 -24.49
N GLY A 9 15.18 53.73 -24.52
CA GLY A 9 13.98 52.99 -24.12
C GLY A 9 13.63 51.83 -25.04
N LEU A 10 13.85 51.99 -26.36
CA LEU A 10 13.62 50.91 -27.34
C LEU A 10 14.64 49.77 -27.21
N VAL A 11 15.91 50.08 -26.96
CA VAL A 11 16.95 49.07 -26.70
C VAL A 11 16.72 48.36 -25.37
N ALA A 12 16.31 49.08 -24.32
CA ALA A 12 15.93 48.46 -23.05
C ALA A 12 14.73 47.51 -23.21
N ALA A 13 13.67 47.94 -23.91
CA ALA A 13 12.50 47.11 -24.19
C ALA A 13 12.86 45.86 -25.02
N LEU A 14 13.70 45.99 -26.06
CA LEU A 14 14.19 44.85 -26.85
C LEU A 14 15.01 43.87 -25.99
N SER A 15 15.82 44.37 -25.05
CA SER A 15 16.58 43.50 -24.15
C SER A 15 15.66 42.72 -23.20
N VAL A 16 14.60 43.35 -22.68
CA VAL A 16 13.62 42.68 -21.81
C VAL A 16 12.89 41.58 -22.59
N VAL A 17 12.48 41.85 -23.82
CA VAL A 17 11.84 40.85 -24.69
C VAL A 17 12.79 39.69 -24.99
N ALA A 18 14.05 39.96 -25.31
CA ALA A 18 15.05 38.92 -25.56
C ALA A 18 15.27 38.01 -24.32
N VAL A 19 15.29 38.58 -23.11
CA VAL A 19 15.39 37.82 -21.86
C VAL A 19 14.15 36.95 -21.63
N ILE A 20 12.95 37.47 -21.89
CA ILE A 20 11.70 36.69 -21.77
C ILE A 20 11.70 35.50 -22.75
N VAL A 21 12.13 35.73 -23.99
CA VAL A 21 12.23 34.66 -25.00
C VAL A 21 13.24 33.58 -24.58
N LEU A 22 14.40 33.99 -24.04
CA LEU A 22 15.39 33.06 -23.51
C LEU A 22 14.86 32.24 -22.32
N LEU A 23 14.15 32.88 -21.39
CA LEU A 23 13.52 32.20 -20.27
C LEU A 23 12.43 31.22 -20.74
N ALA A 24 11.62 31.60 -21.72
CA ALA A 24 10.60 30.73 -22.31
C ALA A 24 11.23 29.52 -23.03
N ALA A 25 12.33 29.70 -23.76
CA ALA A 25 13.04 28.60 -24.42
C ALA A 25 13.71 27.66 -23.40
N ALA A 26 14.39 28.21 -22.37
CA ALA A 26 14.96 27.43 -21.29
C ALA A 26 13.88 26.65 -20.52
N TYR A 27 12.72 27.26 -20.28
CA TYR A 27 11.56 26.62 -19.67
C TYR A 27 10.99 25.50 -20.55
N GLY A 28 10.85 25.73 -21.86
CA GLY A 28 10.39 24.69 -22.79
C GLY A 28 11.32 23.47 -22.79
N ILE A 29 12.64 23.70 -22.78
CA ILE A 29 13.64 22.62 -22.67
C ILE A 29 13.55 21.92 -21.31
N PHE A 30 13.38 22.68 -20.22
CA PHE A 30 13.20 22.12 -18.88
C PHE A 30 11.95 21.25 -18.79
N CYS A 31 10.82 21.69 -19.35
CA CYS A 31 9.58 20.91 -19.43
C CYS A 31 9.72 19.63 -20.26
N LEU A 32 10.60 19.59 -21.27
CA LEU A 32 10.83 18.39 -22.08
C LEU A 32 11.75 17.36 -21.41
N ILE A 33 12.67 17.80 -20.55
CA ILE A 33 13.59 16.93 -19.80
C ILE A 33 12.90 16.29 -18.59
N ILE A 34 11.83 16.93 -18.12
CA ILE A 34 11.09 16.55 -16.95
C ILE A 34 9.97 15.59 -17.35
N GLU A 35 10.21 14.31 -17.10
CA GLU A 35 9.18 13.27 -17.13
C GLU A 35 8.20 13.54 -15.99
N ASP A 36 7.06 14.12 -16.36
CA ASP A 36 5.96 14.52 -15.47
C ASP A 36 5.20 13.31 -14.92
N ASP A 37 5.50 12.09 -15.37
CA ASP A 37 4.84 10.86 -14.95
C ASP A 37 5.55 10.18 -13.76
N LYS A 38 6.76 10.63 -13.40
CA LYS A 38 7.60 10.02 -12.36
C LYS A 38 7.47 10.72 -11.02
N ILE A 39 7.53 9.96 -9.95
CA ILE A 39 7.56 10.46 -8.57
C ILE A 39 8.93 11.04 -8.29
N TRP A 40 8.96 12.31 -7.91
CA TRP A 40 10.21 13.03 -7.71
C TRP A 40 10.72 12.90 -6.29
N ALA A 41 9.80 13.02 -5.33
CA ALA A 41 10.11 12.92 -3.92
C ALA A 41 10.89 11.64 -3.60
N ASP A 42 11.89 11.78 -2.72
CA ASP A 42 12.54 10.65 -2.06
C ASP A 42 11.54 10.08 -1.05
N ALA A 43 10.68 9.18 -1.55
CA ALA A 43 9.56 8.62 -0.84
C ALA A 43 9.65 7.09 -0.82
N SER A 44 9.30 6.50 0.33
CA SER A 44 9.19 5.07 0.51
C SER A 44 7.84 4.68 1.11
N ILE A 45 7.27 3.58 0.63
CA ILE A 45 6.03 2.98 1.15
C ILE A 45 6.37 1.59 1.63
N ASN A 46 6.14 1.29 2.92
CA ASN A 46 6.43 -0.02 3.53
C ASN A 46 7.85 -0.53 3.22
N GLY A 47 8.83 0.39 3.16
CA GLY A 47 10.22 0.09 2.82
C GLY A 47 10.55 -0.04 1.32
N VAL A 48 9.56 0.04 0.42
CA VAL A 48 9.75 0.15 -1.04
C VAL A 48 10.10 1.57 -1.38
N ASN A 49 11.22 1.82 -2.05
CA ASN A 49 11.52 3.16 -2.59
C ASN A 49 10.74 3.37 -3.90
N ILE A 50 9.89 4.39 -3.92
CA ILE A 50 9.04 4.73 -5.08
C ILE A 50 9.59 5.93 -5.88
N GLN A 51 10.72 6.50 -5.47
CA GLN A 51 11.36 7.61 -6.18
C GLN A 51 11.78 7.20 -7.60
N GLY A 52 11.41 8.03 -8.57
CA GLY A 52 11.70 7.82 -9.99
C GLY A 52 10.78 6.82 -10.69
N MET A 53 9.89 6.16 -9.96
CA MET A 53 8.86 5.29 -10.52
C MET A 53 7.66 6.11 -10.99
N SER A 54 6.93 5.61 -11.98
CA SER A 54 5.61 6.15 -12.30
C SER A 54 4.58 5.77 -11.23
N LYS A 55 3.46 6.48 -11.12
CA LYS A 55 2.37 6.12 -10.19
C LYS A 55 1.93 4.65 -10.32
N LYS A 56 1.87 4.15 -11.56
CA LYS A 56 1.49 2.76 -11.86
C LYS A 56 2.58 1.76 -11.43
N GLU A 57 3.83 2.07 -11.72
CA GLU A 57 4.98 1.22 -11.35
C GLU A 57 5.17 1.17 -9.83
N ALA A 58 5.00 2.30 -9.15
CA ALA A 58 5.00 2.38 -7.70
C ALA A 58 3.89 1.50 -7.10
N ALA A 59 2.66 1.61 -7.61
CA ALA A 59 1.53 0.78 -7.16
C ALA A 59 1.83 -0.72 -7.35
N GLN A 60 2.31 -1.12 -8.53
CA GLN A 60 2.66 -2.52 -8.80
C GLN A 60 3.79 -3.05 -7.91
N THR A 61 4.83 -2.24 -7.65
CA THR A 61 5.94 -2.67 -6.80
C THR A 61 5.49 -2.84 -5.35
N VAL A 62 4.65 -1.93 -4.87
CA VAL A 62 4.07 -1.97 -3.53
C VAL A 62 3.11 -3.16 -3.38
N GLU A 63 2.29 -3.43 -4.40
CA GLU A 63 1.40 -4.58 -4.45
C GLU A 63 2.17 -5.90 -4.48
N GLN A 64 3.22 -6.03 -5.29
CA GLN A 64 4.09 -7.21 -5.30
C GLN A 64 4.73 -7.47 -3.94
N LYS A 65 5.20 -6.43 -3.27
CA LYS A 65 5.75 -6.57 -1.93
C LYS A 65 4.67 -6.99 -0.92
N PHE A 66 3.45 -6.48 -1.05
CA PHE A 66 2.33 -6.92 -0.24
C PHE A 66 2.01 -8.40 -0.47
N GLU A 67 1.96 -8.86 -1.71
CA GLU A 67 1.80 -10.29 -1.99
C GLU A 67 2.96 -11.11 -1.38
N GLU A 68 4.20 -10.65 -1.52
CA GLU A 68 5.37 -11.35 -0.99
C GLU A 68 5.35 -11.44 0.54
N ASP A 69 5.09 -10.33 1.22
CA ASP A 69 5.13 -10.22 2.67
C ASP A 69 3.90 -10.89 3.32
N TYR A 70 2.73 -10.90 2.66
CA TYR A 70 1.47 -11.37 3.26
C TYR A 70 0.92 -12.70 2.73
N LYS A 71 1.40 -13.26 1.60
CA LYS A 71 0.87 -14.54 1.04
C LYS A 71 0.86 -15.71 2.03
N ASP A 72 1.85 -15.76 2.90
CA ASP A 72 2.07 -16.83 3.88
C ASP A 72 1.54 -16.43 5.27
N THR A 73 0.82 -15.30 5.38
CA THR A 73 0.23 -14.85 6.63
C THR A 73 -0.95 -15.74 6.97
N ALA A 74 -0.77 -16.54 8.01
CA ALA A 74 -1.80 -17.39 8.54
C ALA A 74 -1.99 -17.15 10.03
N VAL A 75 -3.24 -17.19 10.47
CA VAL A 75 -3.62 -17.19 11.87
C VAL A 75 -3.80 -18.65 12.28
N THR A 76 -3.04 -19.10 13.27
CA THR A 76 -3.23 -20.43 13.86
C THR A 76 -4.08 -20.29 15.11
N VAL A 77 -5.23 -20.95 15.12
CA VAL A 77 -6.12 -21.02 16.27
C VAL A 77 -6.01 -22.41 16.87
N GLU A 78 -5.69 -22.49 18.15
CA GLU A 78 -5.69 -23.75 18.88
C GLU A 78 -7.05 -23.95 19.56
N LEU A 79 -7.72 -25.05 19.25
CA LEU A 79 -8.92 -25.52 19.96
C LEU A 79 -8.65 -26.93 20.45
N ASP A 80 -8.74 -27.15 21.76
CA ASP A 80 -8.65 -28.49 22.37
C ASP A 80 -7.38 -29.28 22.00
N GLY A 81 -6.25 -28.58 21.87
CA GLY A 81 -4.97 -29.16 21.43
C GLY A 81 -4.86 -29.44 19.92
N GLN A 82 -5.91 -29.16 19.14
CA GLN A 82 -5.88 -29.19 17.67
C GLN A 82 -5.63 -27.78 17.12
N GLN A 83 -4.66 -27.66 16.21
CA GLN A 83 -4.31 -26.40 15.57
C GLN A 83 -5.01 -26.27 14.22
N TYR A 84 -5.72 -25.15 14.06
CA TYR A 84 -6.44 -24.78 12.85
C TYR A 84 -5.77 -23.57 12.24
N THR A 85 -5.12 -23.76 11.10
CA THR A 85 -4.41 -22.71 10.37
C THR A 85 -5.34 -22.09 9.33
N MET A 86 -5.59 -20.79 9.46
CA MET A 86 -6.41 -19.99 8.57
C MET A 86 -5.52 -19.03 7.78
N ASN A 87 -5.45 -19.17 6.46
CA ASN A 87 -4.77 -18.18 5.62
C ASN A 87 -5.63 -16.92 5.53
N VAL A 88 -5.11 -15.79 5.99
CA VAL A 88 -5.83 -14.50 6.00
C VAL A 88 -5.43 -13.61 4.83
N PHE A 89 -4.48 -14.00 3.99
CA PHE A 89 -4.11 -13.24 2.80
C PHE A 89 -5.31 -12.85 1.90
N PRO A 90 -6.25 -13.77 1.58
CA PRO A 90 -7.34 -13.46 0.65
C PRO A 90 -8.29 -12.35 1.15
N MET A 91 -8.43 -12.19 2.47
CA MET A 91 -9.24 -11.12 3.08
C MET A 91 -8.51 -9.78 3.17
N LEU A 92 -7.19 -9.76 3.02
CA LEU A 92 -6.38 -8.55 3.13
C LEU A 92 -6.30 -7.82 1.79
N GLY A 93 -6.44 -6.51 1.84
CA GLY A 93 -6.08 -5.62 0.74
C GLY A 93 -5.29 -4.43 1.26
N MET A 94 -4.61 -3.74 0.36
CA MET A 94 -3.81 -2.58 0.73
C MET A 94 -4.07 -1.47 -0.28
N ASP A 95 -4.53 -0.32 0.22
CA ASP A 95 -4.68 0.89 -0.59
C ASP A 95 -3.55 1.86 -0.27
N ALA A 96 -2.50 1.82 -1.10
CA ALA A 96 -1.39 2.77 -1.03
C ALA A 96 -1.57 3.93 -2.04
N SER A 97 -2.71 4.00 -2.73
CA SER A 97 -2.91 4.94 -3.84
C SER A 97 -2.83 6.39 -3.38
N ALA A 98 -3.38 6.69 -2.20
CA ALA A 98 -3.38 8.03 -1.63
C ALA A 98 -1.96 8.51 -1.25
N GLU A 99 -1.13 7.61 -0.73
CA GLU A 99 0.26 7.89 -0.35
C GLU A 99 1.14 8.06 -1.59
N ILE A 100 0.94 7.23 -2.61
CA ILE A 100 1.58 7.36 -3.92
C ILE A 100 1.20 8.70 -4.56
N GLU A 101 -0.08 9.09 -4.49
CA GLU A 101 -0.56 10.36 -5.04
C GLU A 101 0.04 11.56 -4.30
N LYS A 102 0.07 11.55 -2.95
CA LYS A 102 0.76 12.59 -2.16
C LYS A 102 2.24 12.69 -2.51
N ALA A 103 2.93 11.55 -2.67
CA ALA A 103 4.33 11.53 -3.06
C ALA A 103 4.55 12.07 -4.48
N TYR A 104 3.62 11.79 -5.40
CA TYR A 104 3.62 12.31 -6.75
C TYR A 104 3.37 13.82 -6.78
N GLU A 105 2.39 14.34 -6.05
CA GLU A 105 2.09 15.78 -6.00
C GLU A 105 3.29 16.61 -5.52
N LYS A 106 4.15 16.04 -4.67
CA LYS A 106 5.40 16.65 -4.22
C LYS A 106 6.41 16.68 -5.39
N GLY A 107 6.74 17.87 -5.87
CA GLY A 107 7.47 18.09 -7.13
C GLY A 107 6.61 18.45 -8.33
N HIS A 108 5.28 18.36 -8.22
CA HIS A 108 4.31 18.61 -9.31
C HIS A 108 3.35 19.78 -9.03
N GLY A 109 3.59 20.55 -7.97
CA GLY A 109 2.83 21.76 -7.65
C GLY A 109 3.16 22.95 -8.57
N ASN A 110 2.83 24.16 -8.10
CA ASN A 110 3.07 25.39 -8.87
C ASN A 110 4.53 25.54 -9.32
N LEU A 111 4.75 26.20 -10.45
CA LEU A 111 6.03 26.36 -11.14
C LEU A 111 7.19 26.86 -10.24
N LEU A 112 6.91 27.75 -9.29
CA LEU A 112 7.90 28.23 -8.31
C LEU A 112 8.26 27.17 -7.26
N VAL A 113 7.26 26.43 -6.78
CA VAL A 113 7.42 25.35 -5.79
C VAL A 113 8.17 24.19 -6.44
N ARG A 114 7.78 23.80 -7.65
CA ARG A 114 8.43 22.78 -8.47
C ARG A 114 9.93 23.06 -8.67
N GLY A 115 10.29 24.30 -9.00
CA GLY A 115 11.69 24.70 -9.16
C GLY A 115 12.47 24.65 -7.85
N LEU A 116 11.87 25.07 -6.73
CA LEU A 116 12.49 25.02 -5.41
C LEU A 116 12.73 23.58 -4.95
N GLU A 117 11.70 22.73 -5.03
CA GLU A 117 11.77 21.32 -4.65
C GLU A 117 12.82 20.57 -5.48
N TRP A 118 12.90 20.81 -6.80
CA TRP A 118 13.94 20.22 -7.65
C TRP A 118 15.35 20.59 -7.18
N VAL A 119 15.57 21.85 -6.78
CA VAL A 119 16.86 22.31 -6.23
C VAL A 119 17.17 21.65 -4.90
N GLU A 120 16.18 21.50 -4.02
CA GLU A 120 16.34 20.81 -2.73
C GLU A 120 16.68 19.32 -2.91
N MET A 121 16.02 18.65 -3.86
CA MET A 121 16.31 17.28 -4.24
C MET A 121 17.73 17.13 -4.79
N LYS A 122 18.16 17.98 -5.73
CA LYS A 122 19.52 17.94 -6.29
C LYS A 122 20.59 18.26 -5.25
N ARG A 123 20.25 19.03 -4.21
CA ARG A 123 21.15 19.34 -3.08
C ARG A 123 21.12 18.29 -1.98
N GLY A 124 20.33 17.22 -2.12
CA GLY A 124 20.17 16.16 -1.12
C GLY A 124 19.54 16.65 0.18
N LYS A 125 18.83 17.79 0.15
CA LYS A 125 18.13 18.37 1.30
C LYS A 125 16.66 18.03 1.35
N ALA A 126 16.17 17.29 0.35
CA ALA A 126 14.79 16.83 0.33
C ALA A 126 14.53 15.95 1.55
N GLU A 127 13.42 16.22 2.21
CA GLU A 127 12.92 15.39 3.29
C GLU A 127 12.56 14.01 2.75
N LYS A 128 13.12 12.97 3.37
CA LYS A 128 12.77 11.58 3.07
C LYS A 128 11.40 11.28 3.64
N LEU A 129 10.45 10.99 2.76
CA LEU A 129 9.11 10.63 3.15
C LEU A 129 9.04 9.11 3.32
N SER A 130 8.59 8.65 4.47
CA SER A 130 8.31 7.25 4.71
C SER A 130 6.85 7.12 5.09
N TYR A 131 6.09 6.40 4.29
CA TYR A 131 4.70 6.08 4.55
C TYR A 131 4.60 4.62 4.98
N ASP A 132 3.85 4.39 6.06
CA ASP A 132 3.53 3.07 6.56
C ASP A 132 2.04 2.84 6.32
N VAL A 133 1.72 1.99 5.33
CA VAL A 133 0.38 1.65 4.91
C VAL A 133 0.09 0.25 5.41
N GLN A 134 -0.72 0.16 6.46
CA GLN A 134 -1.14 -1.14 6.99
C GLN A 134 -2.16 -1.80 6.07
N PRO A 135 -2.15 -3.14 5.98
CA PRO A 135 -3.18 -3.87 5.27
C PRO A 135 -4.53 -3.73 5.97
N THR A 136 -5.59 -3.68 5.19
CA THR A 136 -6.98 -3.52 5.62
C THR A 136 -7.78 -4.74 5.20
N VAL A 137 -8.90 -5.03 5.87
CA VAL A 137 -9.82 -6.09 5.43
C VAL A 137 -10.61 -5.58 4.22
N ALA A 138 -10.17 -5.95 3.02
CA ALA A 138 -10.80 -5.54 1.77
C ALA A 138 -11.97 -6.46 1.38
N HIS A 139 -11.87 -7.75 1.74
CA HIS A 139 -12.83 -8.79 1.36
C HIS A 139 -13.36 -9.51 2.60
N PRO A 140 -14.27 -8.89 3.38
CA PRO A 140 -14.83 -9.49 4.59
C PRO A 140 -15.70 -10.72 4.31
N ASP A 141 -16.18 -10.88 3.08
CA ASP A 141 -16.94 -12.03 2.60
C ASP A 141 -16.09 -13.31 2.47
N GLU A 142 -14.76 -13.18 2.35
CA GLU A 142 -13.87 -14.34 2.26
C GLU A 142 -13.59 -15.00 3.62
N VAL A 143 -13.98 -14.36 4.72
CA VAL A 143 -13.83 -14.89 6.09
C VAL A 143 -14.55 -16.23 6.25
N GLU A 144 -15.78 -16.36 5.74
CA GLU A 144 -16.51 -17.63 5.84
C GLU A 144 -15.79 -18.76 5.09
N GLY A 145 -15.21 -18.46 3.92
CA GLY A 145 -14.43 -19.42 3.14
C GLY A 145 -13.13 -19.83 3.84
N ILE A 146 -12.43 -18.88 4.47
CA ILE A 146 -11.20 -19.15 5.24
C ILE A 146 -11.50 -20.02 6.47
N VAL A 147 -12.59 -19.71 7.18
CA VAL A 147 -13.03 -20.48 8.35
C VAL A 147 -13.49 -21.88 7.94
N GLN A 148 -14.25 -22.03 6.86
CA GLN A 148 -14.61 -23.34 6.32
C GLN A 148 -13.38 -24.15 5.87
N ALA A 149 -12.45 -23.52 5.15
CA ALA A 149 -11.24 -24.17 4.66
C ALA A 149 -10.32 -24.66 5.80
N SER A 150 -10.37 -24.01 6.96
CA SER A 150 -9.63 -24.47 8.13
C SER A 150 -10.15 -25.79 8.70
N GLY A 151 -11.39 -26.20 8.39
CA GLY A 151 -12.02 -27.39 8.96
C GLY A 151 -12.42 -27.21 10.43
N ILE A 152 -12.29 -26.01 10.99
CA ILE A 152 -12.67 -25.70 12.38
C ILE A 152 -14.18 -25.85 12.59
N GLN A 153 -14.99 -25.71 11.54
CA GLN A 153 -16.44 -25.92 11.61
C GLN A 153 -16.82 -27.39 11.72
N ASP A 154 -15.94 -28.30 11.28
CA ASP A 154 -16.13 -29.75 11.41
C ASP A 154 -15.69 -30.27 12.78
N TYR A 155 -15.13 -29.40 13.64
CA TYR A 155 -14.78 -29.76 15.01
C TYR A 155 -16.05 -30.07 15.81
N ASN A 156 -16.32 -31.36 15.97
CA ASN A 156 -17.41 -31.88 16.76
C ASN A 156 -16.90 -32.28 18.15
N SER A 157 -17.30 -31.50 19.17
CA SER A 157 -17.00 -31.79 20.58
C SER A 157 -17.88 -32.89 21.19
N MET A 158 -18.81 -33.47 20.43
CA MET A 158 -19.61 -34.60 20.88
C MET A 158 -18.96 -35.93 20.47
N GLN A 159 -18.65 -36.78 21.45
CA GLN A 159 -18.32 -38.18 21.17
C GLN A 159 -19.53 -38.86 20.53
N ASP A 160 -19.36 -39.57 19.42
CA ASP A 160 -20.47 -40.28 18.78
C ASP A 160 -21.07 -41.36 19.69
N THR A 161 -22.40 -41.54 19.61
CA THR A 161 -23.08 -42.60 20.34
C THR A 161 -22.74 -43.95 19.71
N THR A 162 -21.88 -44.74 20.35
CA THR A 162 -21.55 -46.09 19.88
C THR A 162 -22.48 -47.12 20.54
N TYR A 163 -22.65 -48.27 19.90
CA TYR A 163 -23.37 -49.39 20.50
C TYR A 163 -22.61 -50.68 20.27
N GLU A 164 -22.59 -51.53 21.30
CA GLU A 164 -22.08 -52.89 21.22
C GLU A 164 -23.23 -53.87 21.46
N VAL A 165 -23.36 -54.85 20.57
CA VAL A 165 -24.32 -55.95 20.70
C VAL A 165 -23.56 -57.15 21.25
N THR A 166 -23.93 -57.59 22.46
CA THR A 166 -23.39 -58.81 23.09
C THR A 166 -24.44 -59.92 23.07
N ASP A 167 -24.03 -61.16 23.36
CA ASP A 167 -24.92 -62.34 23.37
C ASP A 167 -26.10 -62.23 24.36
N THR A 168 -26.06 -61.28 25.31
CA THR A 168 -27.06 -61.13 26.37
C THR A 168 -27.67 -59.73 26.48
N GLY A 169 -27.27 -58.78 25.63
CA GLY A 169 -27.83 -57.43 25.67
C GLY A 169 -27.17 -56.42 24.73
N LEU A 170 -27.89 -55.31 24.50
CA LEU A 170 -27.43 -54.13 23.76
C LEU A 170 -26.87 -53.11 24.76
N ILE A 171 -25.60 -52.76 24.62
CA ILE A 171 -24.95 -51.70 25.41
C ILE A 171 -24.84 -50.47 24.52
N VAL A 172 -25.46 -49.37 24.92
CA VAL A 172 -25.40 -48.08 24.21
C VAL A 172 -24.51 -47.12 24.98
N HIS A 173 -23.43 -46.68 24.36
CA HIS A 173 -22.56 -45.63 24.86
C HIS A 173 -23.15 -44.30 24.42
N LYS A 174 -23.86 -43.62 25.33
CA LYS A 174 -24.45 -42.31 25.04
C LYS A 174 -23.34 -41.26 24.95
N ALA A 175 -23.33 -40.52 23.85
CA ALA A 175 -22.56 -39.30 23.68
C ALA A 175 -22.70 -38.37 24.91
N LEU A 176 -21.61 -38.13 25.61
CA LEU A 176 -21.52 -37.06 26.62
C LEU A 176 -20.47 -36.06 26.14
N PRO A 177 -20.69 -34.74 26.34
CA PRO A 177 -19.61 -33.78 26.20
C PRO A 177 -18.51 -34.17 27.19
N GLU A 178 -17.26 -34.04 26.75
CA GLU A 178 -16.09 -34.44 27.53
C GLU A 178 -16.13 -33.83 28.95
N PRO A 179 -16.05 -34.65 30.02
CA PRO A 179 -16.40 -34.23 31.38
C PRO A 179 -15.47 -33.17 31.98
N ASP A 180 -14.31 -32.92 31.37
CA ASP A 180 -13.32 -31.94 31.83
C ASP A 180 -13.76 -30.49 31.56
N ARG A 181 -14.89 -30.28 30.86
CA ARG A 181 -15.38 -28.96 30.42
C ARG A 181 -16.52 -28.35 31.24
N MET A 182 -16.87 -28.89 32.42
CA MET A 182 -17.88 -28.25 33.29
C MET A 182 -17.32 -27.19 34.27
N TRP A 183 -15.99 -27.06 34.36
CA TRP A 183 -15.36 -26.17 35.36
C TRP A 183 -14.08 -25.52 34.83
N MET A 184 -14.20 -24.49 33.99
CA MET A 184 -13.26 -23.36 34.05
C MET A 184 -14.06 -22.04 33.91
N PRO A 185 -13.78 -21.03 34.76
CA PRO A 185 -14.53 -19.79 34.87
C PRO A 185 -14.37 -18.84 33.67
#